data_AF-A0A7Y8CC44-F1
#
_entry.id   AF-A0A7Y8CC44-F1
#
_cell.length_a   1.000
_cell.length_b   1.000
_cell.length_c   1.000
_cell.angle_alpha   90.00
_cell.angle_beta   90.00
_cell.angle_gamma   90.00
#
_symmetry.space_group_name_H-M   'P 1'
#
loop_
_entity.id
_entity.type
_entity.pdbx_description
1 polymer ?
#
loop_
_entity_poly.entity_id
_entity_poly.type
_entity_poly.pdbx_seq_one_letter_code
_entity_poly.pdbx_strand_id
1 'polypeptide(L)'
;MASLKLYTYWGKWMTFDFTDRQLLSLKRHIDSDGDSTIQIGGYAFRCIQGHLYFSNGGIPGKYYFDTPLSEIMTLIDQALAAKA
;
A
#
# COMPACT_ATOMS: atom_id res chain seq x y z
N MET A 1 -15.82 3.76 -3.95
CA MET A 1 -14.55 3.13 -3.52
C MET A 1 -13.53 4.23 -3.30
N ALA A 2 -12.53 4.03 -2.45
CA ALA A 2 -11.55 5.07 -2.15
C ALA A 2 -10.28 4.81 -2.98
N SER A 3 -9.72 5.88 -3.54
CA SER A 3 -8.60 5.78 -4.49
C SER A 3 -7.31 6.14 -3.79
N LEU A 4 -6.32 5.25 -3.84
CA LEU A 4 -4.99 5.46 -3.28
C LEU A 4 -3.99 5.61 -4.44
N LYS A 5 -3.31 6.75 -4.50
CA LYS A 5 -2.34 7.05 -5.56
C LYS A 5 -0.92 7.06 -5.00
N LEU A 6 -0.07 6.16 -5.49
CA LEU A 6 1.29 5.94 -5.00
C LEU A 6 2.32 6.14 -6.12
N TYR A 7 3.52 6.61 -5.78
CA TYR A 7 4.61 6.85 -6.73
C TYR A 7 5.59 5.69 -6.71
N THR A 8 5.87 5.10 -7.87
CA THR A 8 6.74 3.93 -8.01
C THR A 8 8.20 4.32 -8.16
N TYR A 9 9.11 3.40 -7.82
CA TYR A 9 10.57 3.64 -7.94
C TYR A 9 11.07 3.93 -9.36
N TRP A 10 10.26 3.62 -10.38
CA TRP A 10 10.57 3.92 -11.79
C TRP A 10 9.89 5.20 -12.29
N GLY A 11 9.41 6.04 -11.37
CA GLY A 11 8.93 7.39 -11.66
C GLY A 11 7.52 7.45 -12.25
N LYS A 12 6.65 6.48 -11.95
CA LYS A 12 5.25 6.46 -12.42
C LYS A 12 4.27 6.49 -11.26
N TRP A 13 3.16 7.18 -11.45
CA TRP A 13 2.04 7.11 -10.53
C TRP A 13 1.21 5.85 -10.82
N MET A 14 0.86 5.13 -9.76
CA MET A 14 -0.12 4.04 -9.78
C MET A 14 -1.31 4.39 -8.91
N THR A 15 -2.50 4.03 -9.39
CA THR A 15 -3.76 4.27 -8.69
C THR A 15 -4.39 2.93 -8.33
N PHE A 16 -4.82 2.79 -7.09
CA PHE A 16 -5.48 1.61 -6.55
C PHE A 16 -6.88 1.97 -6.08
N ASP A 17 -7.88 1.23 -6.57
CA ASP A 17 -9.24 1.34 -6.09
C ASP A 17 -9.48 0.31 -5.00
N PHE A 18 -9.43 0.75 -3.75
CA PHE A 18 -9.61 -0.10 -2.59
C PHE A 18 -10.94 0.16 -1.88
N THR A 19 -11.45 -0.91 -1.28
CA THR A 19 -12.52 -0.84 -0.27
C THR A 19 -11.93 -0.37 1.06
N ASP A 20 -12.79 0.14 1.96
CA ASP A 20 -12.32 0.66 3.24
C ASP A 20 -11.69 -0.45 4.10
N ARG A 21 -12.20 -1.68 3.99
CA ARG A 21 -11.60 -2.87 4.61
C ARG A 21 -10.20 -3.14 4.08
N GLN A 22 -9.98 -3.01 2.77
CA GLN A 22 -8.66 -3.19 2.15
C GLN A 22 -7.67 -2.10 2.56
N LEU A 23 -8.13 -0.84 2.63
CA LEU A 23 -7.32 0.27 3.15
C LEU A 23 -6.92 0.06 4.60
N LEU A 24 -7.87 -0.33 5.46
CA LEU A 24 -7.59 -0.66 6.87
C LEU A 24 -6.62 -1.84 7.02
N SER A 25 -6.76 -2.88 6.20
CA SER A 25 -5.81 -4.00 6.18
C SER A 25 -4.41 -3.56 5.75
N LEU A 26 -4.30 -2.71 4.73
CA LEU A 26 -3.01 -2.16 4.29
C LEU A 26 -2.38 -1.31 5.38
N LYS A 27 -3.16 -0.44 6.02
CA LYS A 27 -2.72 0.41 7.13
C LYS A 27 -2.16 -0.42 8.28
N ARG A 28 -2.92 -1.42 8.76
CA ARG A 28 -2.48 -2.33 9.84
C ARG A 28 -1.23 -3.12 9.47
N HIS A 29 -1.08 -3.47 8.19
CA HIS A 29 0.10 -4.18 7.72
C HIS A 29 1.34 -3.28 7.74
N ILE A 30 1.22 -2.03 7.29
CA ILE A 30 2.31 -1.04 7.33
C ILE A 30 2.69 -0.70 8.79
N ASP A 31 1.70 -0.62 9.68
CA ASP A 31 1.91 -0.35 11.11
C ASP A 31 2.50 -1.55 11.87
N SER A 32 2.44 -2.75 11.30
CA SER A 32 3.12 -3.92 11.87
C SER A 32 4.58 -3.91 11.46
N ASP A 33 5.50 -3.99 12.42
CA ASP A 33 6.96 -4.11 12.18
C ASP A 33 7.38 -5.45 11.51
N GLY A 34 6.46 -6.16 10.86
CA GLY A 34 6.68 -7.47 10.28
C GLY A 34 6.90 -7.44 8.76
N ASP A 35 7.97 -8.07 8.28
CA ASP A 35 8.25 -8.29 6.86
C ASP A 35 7.35 -9.35 6.19
N SER A 36 6.13 -9.55 6.70
CA SER A 36 5.18 -10.52 6.16
C SER A 36 4.58 -10.06 4.84
N THR A 37 4.03 -10.98 4.04
CA THR A 37 3.29 -10.62 2.82
C THR A 37 1.80 -10.66 3.08
N ILE A 38 1.07 -9.61 2.68
CA ILE A 38 -0.40 -9.56 2.71
C ILE A 38 -0.97 -9.51 1.29
N GLN A 39 -2.14 -10.13 1.07
CA GLN A 39 -2.90 -10.02 -0.17
C GLN A 39 -4.03 -9.00 0.01
N ILE A 40 -4.09 -7.99 -0.86
CA ILE A 40 -5.11 -6.94 -0.84
C ILE A 40 -5.62 -6.72 -2.27
N GLY A 41 -6.84 -7.17 -2.52
CA GLY A 41 -7.40 -7.16 -3.87
C GLY A 41 -6.63 -8.10 -4.79
N GLY A 42 -6.16 -7.59 -5.92
CA GLY A 42 -5.34 -8.33 -6.89
C GLY A 42 -3.82 -8.21 -6.67
N TYR A 43 -3.38 -7.64 -5.55
CA TYR A 43 -1.97 -7.35 -5.29
C TYR A 43 -1.49 -7.96 -3.98
N ALA A 44 -0.24 -8.40 -3.99
CA ALA A 44 0.51 -8.75 -2.80
C ALA A 44 1.32 -7.53 -2.35
N PHE A 45 1.40 -7.29 -1.05
CA PHE A 45 2.18 -6.21 -0.44
C PHE A 45 3.11 -6.75 0.63
N ARG A 46 4.27 -6.12 0.78
CA ARG A 46 5.26 -6.46 1.80
C ARG A 46 6.09 -5.23 2.18
N CYS A 47 6.23 -4.96 3.47
CA CYS A 47 7.17 -3.96 3.96
C CYS A 47 8.58 -4.56 4.00
N ILE A 48 9.56 -3.88 3.40
CA ILE A 48 10.98 -4.28 3.44
C ILE A 48 11.81 -2.99 3.47
N GLN A 49 12.75 -2.87 4.41
CA GLN A 49 13.72 -1.76 4.45
C GLN A 49 13.08 -0.35 4.34
N GLY A 50 11.91 -0.14 4.96
CA GLY A 50 11.22 1.15 4.94
C GLY A 50 10.46 1.48 3.65
N HIS A 51 10.35 0.53 2.72
CA HIS A 51 9.56 0.68 1.49
C HIS A 51 8.42 -0.34 1.45
N LEU A 52 7.32 0.06 0.78
CA LEU A 52 6.21 -0.83 0.47
C LEU A 52 6.45 -1.49 -0.90
N TYR A 53 6.74 -2.79 -0.88
CA TYR A 53 6.88 -3.61 -2.08
C TYR A 53 5.53 -4.18 -2.50
N PHE A 54 5.37 -4.42 -3.80
CA PHE A 54 4.17 -5.04 -4.36
C PHE A 54 4.44 -5.99 -5.54
N SER A 55 3.48 -6.86 -5.81
CA SER A 55 3.43 -7.72 -7.00
C SER A 55 1.98 -8.14 -7.31
N ASN A 56 1.73 -8.68 -8.50
CA ASN A 56 0.42 -9.23 -8.88
C ASN A 56 0.16 -10.63 -8.27
N GLY A 57 0.96 -11.04 -7.29
CA GLY A 57 0.94 -12.37 -6.68
C GLY A 57 2.33 -12.82 -6.21
N GLY A 58 2.36 -13.85 -5.35
CA GLY A 58 3.60 -14.35 -4.74
C GLY A 58 4.16 -13.41 -3.66
N ILE A 59 5.48 -13.51 -3.42
CA ILE A 59 6.19 -12.71 -2.41
C ILE A 59 6.83 -11.49 -3.10
N PRO A 60 6.43 -10.25 -2.76
CA PRO A 60 7.06 -9.05 -3.30
C PRO A 60 8.52 -8.91 -2.87
N GLY A 61 9.36 -8.46 -3.80
CA GLY A 61 10.77 -8.15 -3.54
C GLY A 61 11.49 -7.36 -4.64
N LYS A 62 10.78 -6.98 -5.71
CA LYS A 62 11.35 -6.25 -6.86
C LYS A 62 10.73 -4.86 -7.03
N TYR A 63 9.40 -4.79 -7.02
CA TYR A 63 8.69 -3.54 -7.26
C TYR A 63 8.27 -2.89 -5.95
N TYR A 64 8.58 -1.62 -5.79
CA TYR A 64 8.27 -0.84 -4.59
C TYR A 64 7.84 0.59 -4.92
N PHE A 65 7.27 1.27 -3.92
CA PHE A 65 6.91 2.68 -4.00
C PHE A 65 7.98 3.57 -3.38
N ASP A 66 8.32 4.66 -4.07
CA ASP A 66 9.16 5.74 -3.55
C ASP A 66 8.38 6.62 -2.57
N THR A 67 7.04 6.55 -2.56
CA THR A 67 6.22 7.19 -1.53
C THR A 67 6.59 6.62 -0.14
N PRO A 68 7.03 7.45 0.83
CA PRO A 68 7.38 7.00 2.16
C PRO A 68 6.20 6.34 2.89
N LEU A 69 6.46 5.31 3.71
CA LEU A 69 5.41 4.59 4.44
C LEU A 69 4.52 5.52 5.30
N SER A 70 5.10 6.56 5.91
CA SER A 70 4.36 7.57 6.67
C SER A 70 3.39 8.40 5.80
N GLU A 71 3.79 8.68 4.56
CA GLU A 71 2.93 9.37 3.60
C GLU A 71 1.83 8.43 3.10
N ILE A 72 2.16 7.16 2.82
CA ILE A 72 1.16 6.14 2.47
C ILE A 72 0.09 6.01 3.56
N MET A 73 0.50 5.94 4.83
CA MET A 73 -0.42 5.92 5.99
C MET A 73 -1.34 7.16 6.00
N THR A 74 -0.78 8.34 5.76
CA THR A 74 -1.54 9.60 5.69
C THR A 74 -2.56 9.59 4.55
N LEU A 75 -2.16 9.12 3.36
CA LEU A 75 -3.04 9.01 2.20
C LEU A 75 -4.17 8.02 2.44
N ILE A 76 -3.91 6.90 3.14
CA ILE A 76 -4.95 5.95 3.54
C ILE A 76 -5.96 6.63 4.48
N ASP A 77 -5.49 7.38 5.47
CA ASP A 77 -6.36 8.08 6.42
C ASP A 77 -7.24 9.14 5.74
N GLN A 78 -6.68 9.91 4.81
CA GLN A 78 -7.44 10.84 3.97
C GLN A 78 -8.50 10.12 3.13
N ALA A 79 -8.13 8.99 2.52
CA ALA A 79 -9.01 8.20 1.67
C ALA A 79 -10.19 7.58 2.46
N LEU A 80 -9.96 7.21 3.73
CA LEU A 80 -11.00 6.73 4.64
C LEU A 80 -11.90 7.88 5.14
N ALA A 81 -11.32 9.03 5.47
CA ALA A 81 -12.06 10.19 5.98
C ALA A 81 -12.94 10.87 4.91
N ALA A 82 -12.51 10.87 3.64
CA ALA A 82 -13.25 11.49 2.54
C ALA A 82 -14.61 10.80 2.23
N LYS A 83 -14.90 9.66 2.86
CA LYS A 83 -16.17 8.94 2.75
C LYS A 83 -17.06 9.03 4.00
N ALA A 84 -16.54 9.60 5.09
CA ALA A 84 -17.27 9.72 6.35
C ALA A 84 -18.31 10.84 6.29
#